data_AF-A0AAD8YVM3-F1
#
_entry.id   AF-A0AAD8YVM3-F1
#
_cell.length_a   1.000
_cell.length_b   1.000
_cell.length_c   1.000
_cell.angle_alpha   90.00
_cell.angle_beta   90.00
_cell.angle_gamma   90.00
#
_symmetry.space_group_name_H-M   'P 1'
#
loop_
_entity.id
_entity.type
_entity.pdbx_description
1 polymer ?
#
loop_
_entity_poly.entity_id
_entity_poly.type
_entity_poly.pdbx_seq_one_letter_code
_entity_poly.pdbx_strand_id
1 'polypeptide(L)'
;MREAIRPLPLHAKPDSNKKMAALAGDRWRDELPGHEMFRKLKESLSLEPLGASRRIAKNLTFCLNVDLFIWDNAECVFYTTNLRQLNSEDALDTAKYQTLLCIKPPLFEVCRVLLSPTQHHVALIGHRGATVLELPQRWGKKSEFEAGSLKINCKAVFASLIRTIPMAERFFTSSTSITLRQAAWYPSEMEEPHLVLLTSDNTIRFYSLKEPQTPARVLPVSQLEEDSHIHTRGRSYAASLGEIAVAFDFGPLASAPHALSGPRVDDLLLYPLYILYENGETFLSYTSLMRTSPGKLLGPLPMYPPAEDNYGYDACAILCLPSVPNILVIATETGMLYHCVVLEAEEEEDGGAVQRWSRGSDAVPSLYVFECVELELALKLPAGEEEDLAESDFTCPIRLHQDPLCQHRYHCIHEAGVHSVGLTWFNKLHKFLLSDEEDKDSLQELAAEQRCIVEHILCTRPLTSSVPAPVRGFWVVSDLSLGATMVCITSTYECLLLPLLYGMLNYTAATEFHCLVTLSD
;
A
#
# COMPACT_ATOMS: atom_id res chain seq x y z
N MET A 1 -20.68 -67.24 21.89
CA MET A 1 -20.50 -66.12 22.83
C MET A 1 -20.73 -64.84 22.05
N ARG A 2 -21.70 -64.03 22.49
CA ARG A 2 -21.92 -62.57 22.36
C ARG A 2 -21.48 -61.90 21.04
N GLU A 3 -22.28 -61.12 20.32
CA GLU A 3 -23.27 -60.14 20.79
C GLU A 3 -24.18 -59.68 19.64
N ALA A 4 -25.39 -59.25 20.00
CA ALA A 4 -26.46 -58.87 19.10
C ALA A 4 -26.27 -57.45 18.52
N ILE A 5 -26.57 -57.32 17.23
CA ILE A 5 -26.66 -56.05 16.50
C ILE A 5 -27.84 -55.25 17.06
N ARG A 6 -27.58 -54.05 17.60
CA ARG A 6 -28.59 -53.01 17.85
C ARG A 6 -28.46 -51.92 16.78
N PRO A 7 -29.57 -51.37 16.24
CA PRO A 7 -29.52 -50.21 15.38
C PRO A 7 -29.38 -48.92 16.20
N LEU A 8 -28.49 -48.02 15.77
CA LEU A 8 -28.32 -46.66 16.29
C LEU A 8 -29.47 -45.74 15.80
N PRO A 9 -29.97 -44.80 16.62
CA PRO A 9 -30.99 -43.85 16.19
C PRO A 9 -30.39 -42.70 15.38
N LEU A 10 -31.09 -42.34 14.30
CA LEU A 10 -30.96 -41.11 13.53
C LEU A 10 -31.45 -39.89 14.36
N HIS A 11 -30.93 -38.72 13.99
CA HIS A 11 -31.21 -37.35 14.47
C HIS A 11 -30.49 -36.86 15.74
N ALA A 12 -29.28 -36.33 15.54
CA ALA A 12 -28.82 -35.17 16.28
C ALA A 12 -29.18 -33.90 15.49
N LYS A 13 -30.02 -33.02 16.07
CA LYS A 13 -30.20 -31.64 15.58
C LYS A 13 -28.85 -30.91 15.68
N PRO A 14 -28.44 -30.11 14.67
CA PRO A 14 -27.27 -29.26 14.84
C PRO A 14 -27.56 -28.19 15.90
N ASP A 15 -26.64 -28.07 16.87
CA ASP A 15 -26.66 -27.09 17.97
C ASP A 15 -26.87 -25.65 17.46
N SER A 16 -28.04 -25.09 17.77
CA SER A 16 -28.38 -23.69 17.52
C SER A 16 -27.43 -22.71 18.24
N ASN A 17 -26.73 -23.16 19.28
CA ASN A 17 -25.80 -22.33 20.06
C ASN A 17 -24.46 -22.08 19.35
N LYS A 18 -24.02 -22.95 18.42
CA LYS A 18 -22.81 -22.68 17.61
C LYS A 18 -23.08 -21.72 16.45
N LYS A 19 -24.32 -21.67 15.94
CA LYS A 19 -24.74 -20.67 14.96
C LYS A 19 -24.93 -19.28 15.58
N MET A 20 -25.48 -19.19 16.80
CA MET A 20 -25.66 -17.90 17.47
C MET A 20 -24.35 -17.21 17.89
N ALA A 21 -23.31 -17.97 18.23
CA ALA A 21 -22.00 -17.38 18.57
C ALA A 21 -21.25 -16.82 17.35
N ALA A 22 -21.48 -17.37 16.15
CA ALA A 22 -20.92 -16.83 14.91
C ALA A 22 -21.68 -15.58 14.42
N LEU A 23 -22.99 -15.49 14.67
CA LEU A 23 -23.83 -14.34 14.26
C LEU A 23 -23.67 -13.10 15.16
N ALA A 24 -23.25 -13.26 16.42
CA ALA A 24 -23.12 -12.15 17.36
C ALA A 24 -21.92 -11.20 17.07
N GLY A 25 -20.94 -11.65 16.29
CA GLY A 25 -19.73 -10.88 15.94
C GLY A 25 -19.85 -9.99 14.71
N ASP A 26 -20.95 -10.08 13.98
CA ASP A 26 -21.06 -9.52 12.62
C ASP A 26 -21.91 -8.25 12.52
N ARG A 27 -22.59 -7.84 13.59
CA ARG A 27 -23.52 -6.68 13.59
C ARG A 27 -22.89 -5.39 13.12
N TRP A 28 -21.64 -5.13 13.48
CA TRP A 28 -20.92 -3.92 13.07
C TRP A 28 -20.82 -3.80 11.54
N ARG A 29 -20.84 -4.92 10.80
CA ARG A 29 -20.81 -4.90 9.34
C ARG A 29 -22.14 -4.41 8.75
N ASP A 30 -23.24 -4.72 9.41
CA ASP A 30 -24.56 -4.23 8.98
C ASP A 30 -24.76 -2.76 9.40
N GLU A 31 -24.21 -2.37 10.56
CA GLU A 31 -24.41 -1.02 11.11
C GLU A 31 -23.46 0.04 10.53
N LEU A 32 -22.22 -0.31 10.22
CA LEU A 32 -21.20 0.65 9.76
C LEU A 32 -21.59 1.39 8.47
N PRO A 33 -22.15 0.75 7.41
CA PRO A 33 -22.55 1.47 6.20
C PRO A 33 -23.65 2.52 6.42
N GLY A 34 -24.55 2.27 7.38
CA GLY A 34 -25.62 3.19 7.79
C GLY A 34 -25.19 4.20 8.86
N HIS A 35 -23.91 4.20 9.23
CA HIS A 35 -23.41 4.97 10.36
C HIS A 35 -23.45 6.48 10.12
N GLU A 36 -23.76 7.25 11.17
CA GLU A 36 -23.98 8.70 11.06
C GLU A 36 -22.76 9.47 10.53
N MET A 37 -21.55 8.96 10.74
CA MET A 37 -20.33 9.55 10.19
C MET A 37 -20.36 9.63 8.65
N PHE A 38 -20.92 8.61 7.97
CA PHE A 38 -21.03 8.61 6.51
C PHE A 38 -22.10 9.57 6.02
N ARG A 39 -23.20 9.76 6.79
CA ARG A 39 -24.18 10.81 6.50
C ARG A 39 -23.52 12.19 6.55
N LYS A 40 -22.71 12.46 7.58
CA LYS A 40 -21.99 13.74 7.70
C LYS A 40 -20.99 13.96 6.56
N LEU A 41 -20.22 12.93 6.20
CA LEU A 41 -19.30 12.97 5.06
C LEU A 41 -20.02 13.20 3.73
N LYS A 42 -21.22 12.63 3.54
CA LYS A 42 -22.06 12.89 2.37
C LYS A 42 -22.61 14.32 2.32
N GLU A 43 -22.88 14.93 3.48
CA GLU A 43 -23.26 16.34 3.56
C GLU A 43 -22.08 17.25 3.20
N SER A 44 -20.86 16.93 3.68
CA SER A 44 -19.65 17.73 3.38
C SER A 44 -19.16 17.59 1.93
N LEU A 45 -19.53 16.52 1.21
CA LEU A 45 -19.30 16.41 -0.24
C LEU A 45 -19.84 17.59 -1.03
N SER A 46 -20.93 18.22 -0.60
CA SER A 46 -21.49 19.40 -1.31
C SER A 46 -20.57 20.63 -1.25
N LEU A 47 -19.66 20.66 -0.27
CA LEU A 47 -18.73 21.77 -0.02
C LEU A 47 -17.39 21.60 -0.74
N GLU A 48 -17.03 20.38 -1.14
CA GLU A 48 -15.81 20.17 -1.93
C GLU A 48 -15.96 20.83 -3.31
N PRO A 49 -14.90 21.41 -3.89
CA PRO A 49 -14.94 21.83 -5.30
C PRO A 49 -15.23 20.62 -6.21
N LEU A 50 -16.08 20.76 -7.24
CA LEU A 50 -16.14 19.80 -8.35
C LEU A 50 -14.86 19.95 -9.20
N GLY A 51 -13.74 19.43 -8.70
CA GLY A 51 -12.47 19.40 -9.40
C GLY A 51 -12.10 17.98 -9.86
N ALA A 52 -11.05 17.89 -10.69
CA ALA A 52 -10.49 16.63 -11.16
C ALA A 52 -10.06 15.70 -9.99
N SER A 53 -9.75 16.24 -8.81
CA SER A 53 -9.33 15.44 -7.65
C SER A 53 -10.42 14.53 -7.08
N ARG A 54 -11.71 14.77 -7.38
CA ARG A 54 -12.80 13.85 -7.00
C ARG A 54 -12.81 12.56 -7.81
N ARG A 55 -12.17 12.57 -8.99
CA ARG A 55 -12.13 11.45 -9.93
C ARG A 55 -10.90 10.56 -9.74
N ILE A 56 -10.00 10.92 -8.84
CA ILE A 56 -8.79 10.14 -8.57
C ILE A 56 -9.00 9.31 -7.32
N ALA A 57 -8.54 8.05 -7.35
CA ALA A 57 -8.56 7.18 -6.18
C ALA A 57 -7.67 7.77 -5.05
N LYS A 58 -8.21 7.85 -3.84
CA LYS A 58 -7.53 8.36 -2.63
C LYS A 58 -7.47 7.28 -1.55
N ASN A 59 -6.65 7.48 -0.52
CA ASN A 59 -6.71 6.64 0.68
C ASN A 59 -6.78 7.55 1.89
N LEU A 60 -8.00 7.92 2.27
CA LEU A 60 -8.30 8.84 3.36
C LEU A 60 -8.71 8.11 4.64
N THR A 61 -8.44 6.80 4.71
CA THR A 61 -8.92 5.93 5.77
C THR A 61 -7.77 5.13 6.35
N PHE A 62 -7.80 4.93 7.66
CA PHE A 62 -6.99 3.91 8.33
C PHE A 62 -7.76 3.35 9.53
N CYS A 63 -7.34 2.20 10.03
CA CYS A 63 -7.82 1.66 11.29
C CYS A 63 -6.67 1.60 12.28
N LEU A 64 -6.93 2.00 13.52
CA LEU A 64 -6.00 1.82 14.63
C LEU A 64 -6.69 0.98 15.70
N ASN A 65 -6.21 -0.24 15.90
CA ASN A 65 -6.85 -1.28 16.70
C ASN A 65 -8.26 -1.61 16.15
N VAL A 66 -9.30 -1.00 16.73
CA VAL A 66 -10.70 -1.20 16.33
C VAL A 66 -11.42 0.12 16.05
N ASP A 67 -10.66 1.21 15.96
CA ASP A 67 -11.22 2.52 15.62
C ASP A 67 -10.92 2.82 14.16
N LEU A 68 -11.99 2.98 13.38
CA LEU A 68 -11.91 3.40 12.00
C LEU A 68 -11.78 4.93 11.97
N PHE A 69 -10.81 5.45 11.22
CA PHE A 69 -10.60 6.87 11.02
C PHE A 69 -10.83 7.22 9.56
N ILE A 70 -11.58 8.29 9.30
CA ILE A 70 -11.82 8.82 7.96
C ILE A 70 -11.52 10.31 7.95
N TRP A 71 -10.63 10.73 7.05
CA TRP A 71 -10.29 12.13 6.83
C TRP A 71 -11.34 12.83 5.95
N ASP A 72 -11.82 13.97 6.42
CA ASP A 72 -12.68 14.89 5.68
C ASP A 72 -11.86 16.08 5.17
N ASN A 73 -11.69 16.17 3.85
CA ASN A 73 -10.96 17.27 3.21
C ASN A 73 -11.70 18.61 3.29
N ALA A 74 -13.03 18.61 3.39
CA ALA A 74 -13.81 19.85 3.41
C ALA A 74 -13.71 20.53 4.79
N GLU A 75 -13.80 19.75 5.86
CA GLU A 75 -13.70 20.25 7.23
C GLU A 75 -12.26 20.22 7.81
N CYS A 76 -11.33 19.51 7.17
CA CYS A 76 -9.96 19.27 7.65
C CYS A 76 -9.91 18.58 9.03
N VAL A 77 -10.73 17.53 9.19
CA VAL A 77 -10.88 16.77 10.44
C VAL A 77 -10.83 15.26 10.20
N PHE A 78 -10.54 14.50 11.25
CA PHE A 78 -10.80 13.07 11.27
C PHE A 78 -12.12 12.78 11.98
N TYR A 79 -12.97 11.97 11.36
CA TYR A 79 -14.04 11.27 12.07
C TYR A 79 -13.54 9.90 12.49
N THR A 80 -13.88 9.49 13.71
CA THR A 80 -13.55 8.15 14.19
C THR A 80 -14.71 7.48 14.90
N THR A 81 -14.87 6.18 14.69
CA THR A 81 -15.85 5.35 15.41
C THR A 81 -15.21 4.04 15.83
N ASN A 82 -15.65 3.53 16.98
CA ASN A 82 -15.19 2.27 17.51
C ASN A 82 -16.04 1.12 16.97
N LEU A 83 -15.43 0.26 16.18
CA LEU A 83 -16.14 -0.84 15.51
C LEU A 83 -16.68 -1.88 16.50
N ARG A 84 -16.07 -2.06 17.68
CA ARG A 84 -16.62 -2.97 18.71
C ARG A 84 -17.87 -2.41 19.37
N GLN A 85 -17.99 -1.08 19.47
CA GLN A 85 -19.19 -0.47 20.04
C GLN A 85 -20.42 -0.72 19.17
N LEU A 86 -20.24 -0.81 17.84
CA LEU A 86 -21.29 -1.17 16.89
C LEU A 86 -21.75 -2.64 17.01
N ASN A 87 -20.97 -3.50 17.68
CA ASN A 87 -21.40 -4.86 18.01
C ASN A 87 -22.25 -4.94 19.30
N SER A 88 -22.34 -3.87 20.09
CA SER A 88 -23.05 -3.87 21.38
C SER A 88 -24.55 -3.64 21.23
N GLU A 89 -25.37 -4.31 22.04
CA GLU A 89 -26.83 -4.08 22.13
C GLU A 89 -27.18 -2.78 22.88
N ASP A 90 -26.25 -2.24 23.68
CA ASP A 90 -26.45 -1.02 24.49
C ASP A 90 -26.21 0.29 23.71
N ALA A 91 -26.09 0.23 22.38
CA ALA A 91 -25.67 1.34 21.50
C ALA A 91 -26.68 2.50 21.35
N LEU A 92 -27.77 2.51 22.12
CA LEU A 92 -28.90 3.41 21.90
C LEU A 92 -28.63 4.88 22.32
N ASP A 93 -27.60 5.19 23.10
CA ASP A 93 -27.52 6.53 23.74
C ASP A 93 -26.12 7.16 23.90
N THR A 94 -25.06 6.63 23.28
CA THR A 94 -23.73 7.28 23.30
C THR A 94 -23.22 7.61 21.91
N ALA A 95 -22.85 8.89 21.73
CA ALA A 95 -21.99 9.46 20.69
C ALA A 95 -21.53 8.48 19.58
N LYS A 96 -22.17 8.54 18.40
CA LYS A 96 -21.92 7.59 17.30
C LYS A 96 -20.48 7.67 16.74
N TYR A 97 -19.82 8.81 16.80
CA TYR A 97 -18.42 8.99 16.38
C TYR A 97 -17.79 10.18 17.13
N GLN A 98 -16.46 10.21 17.21
CA GLN A 98 -15.70 11.36 17.69
C GLN A 98 -15.14 12.15 16.50
N THR A 99 -15.03 13.47 16.65
CA THR A 99 -14.36 14.35 15.68
C THR A 99 -13.03 14.84 16.25
N LEU A 100 -11.95 14.58 15.53
CA LEU A 100 -10.59 14.96 15.84
C LEU A 100 -10.20 16.19 15.00
N LEU A 101 -10.01 17.32 15.68
CA LEU A 101 -9.68 18.59 15.05
C LEU A 101 -8.18 18.79 14.93
N CYS A 102 -7.72 19.33 13.80
CA CYS A 102 -6.32 19.73 13.63
C CYS A 102 -6.06 21.11 14.24
N ILE A 103 -4.98 21.28 15.00
CA ILE A 103 -4.55 22.61 15.49
C ILE A 103 -4.16 23.50 14.31
N LYS A 104 -3.36 22.95 13.39
CA LYS A 104 -2.92 23.61 12.17
C LYS A 104 -3.31 22.72 10.98
N PRO A 105 -4.50 22.90 10.40
CA PRO A 105 -4.93 22.06 9.28
C PRO A 105 -3.95 22.17 8.10
N PRO A 106 -3.80 21.10 7.29
CA PRO A 106 -2.99 21.15 6.08
C PRO A 106 -3.42 22.29 5.15
N LEU A 107 -2.45 22.96 4.54
CA LEU A 107 -2.68 24.00 3.53
C LEU A 107 -2.77 23.44 2.10
N PHE A 108 -2.94 22.13 1.98
CA PHE A 108 -2.98 21.38 0.75
C PHE A 108 -4.07 20.31 0.84
N GLU A 109 -4.56 19.88 -0.31
CA GLU A 109 -5.51 18.78 -0.37
C GLU A 109 -4.84 17.46 0.00
N VAL A 110 -5.43 16.72 0.95
CA VAL A 110 -4.94 15.41 1.36
C VAL A 110 -5.47 14.35 0.37
N CYS A 111 -4.53 13.56 -0.15
CA CYS A 111 -4.82 12.44 -1.05
C CYS A 111 -4.59 11.09 -0.37
N ARG A 112 -3.70 11.03 0.63
CA ARG A 112 -3.33 9.80 1.33
C ARG A 112 -3.13 10.06 2.82
N VAL A 113 -3.56 9.12 3.65
CA VAL A 113 -3.22 9.04 5.08
C VAL A 113 -2.41 7.77 5.34
N LEU A 114 -1.36 7.87 6.16
CA LEU A 114 -0.47 6.76 6.48
C LEU A 114 -0.24 6.67 7.98
N LEU A 115 -0.64 5.56 8.60
CA LEU A 115 -0.35 5.27 10.00
C LEU A 115 1.15 4.94 10.16
N SER A 116 1.80 5.54 11.17
CA SER A 116 3.20 5.25 11.48
C SER A 116 3.39 3.81 11.96
N PRO A 117 4.56 3.19 11.77
CA PRO A 117 4.87 1.86 12.33
C PRO A 117 4.64 1.78 13.85
N THR A 118 4.97 2.85 14.58
CA THR A 118 4.74 2.96 16.03
C THR A 118 3.28 3.23 16.42
N GLN A 119 2.38 3.37 15.44
CA GLN A 119 0.94 3.59 15.62
C GLN A 119 0.52 4.82 16.46
N HIS A 120 1.44 5.76 16.67
CA HIS A 120 1.20 7.00 17.42
C HIS A 120 1.02 8.23 16.54
N HIS A 121 1.38 8.14 15.26
CA HIS A 121 1.32 9.26 14.32
C HIS A 121 0.61 8.85 13.04
N VAL A 122 -0.06 9.81 12.41
CA VAL A 122 -0.62 9.66 11.07
C VAL A 122 -0.09 10.77 10.16
N ALA A 123 0.46 10.40 9.00
CA ALA A 123 0.88 11.35 8.00
C ALA A 123 -0.27 11.66 7.03
N LEU A 124 -0.61 12.93 6.88
CA LEU A 124 -1.48 13.49 5.86
C LEU A 124 -0.63 13.93 4.67
N ILE A 125 -0.85 13.30 3.52
CA ILE A 125 -0.01 13.45 2.33
C ILE A 125 -0.84 14.03 1.19
N GLY A 126 -0.33 15.08 0.55
CA GLY A 126 -0.88 15.68 -0.66
C GLY A 126 0.21 16.04 -1.66
N HIS A 127 -0.16 16.39 -2.89
CA HIS A 127 0.79 16.71 -3.96
C HIS A 127 1.63 17.98 -3.69
N ARG A 128 1.20 18.84 -2.76
CA ARG A 128 1.90 20.09 -2.36
C ARG A 128 2.57 20.02 -0.99
N GLY A 129 2.55 18.87 -0.32
CA GLY A 129 3.21 18.75 0.97
C GLY A 129 2.76 17.56 1.80
N ALA A 130 3.36 17.46 2.99
CA ALA A 130 3.02 16.45 3.98
C ALA A 130 2.89 17.10 5.36
N THR A 131 2.04 16.52 6.20
CA THR A 131 1.81 16.99 7.57
C THR A 131 1.56 15.79 8.47
N VAL A 132 2.26 15.69 9.59
CA VAL A 132 2.11 14.59 10.54
C VAL A 132 1.23 15.04 11.70
N LEU A 133 0.30 14.19 12.11
CA LEU A 133 -0.54 14.39 13.28
C LEU A 133 -0.15 13.35 14.35
N GLU A 134 0.06 13.82 15.57
CA GLU A 134 0.19 12.97 16.75
C GLU A 134 -1.20 12.57 17.25
N LEU A 135 -1.48 11.27 17.31
CA LEU A 135 -2.77 10.75 17.73
C LEU A 135 -2.95 10.92 19.25
N PRO A 136 -4.17 11.27 19.72
CA PRO A 136 -4.39 11.50 21.14
C PRO A 136 -4.27 10.20 21.95
N GLN A 137 -3.83 10.31 23.21
CA GLN A 137 -3.79 9.18 24.13
C GLN A 137 -5.20 8.75 24.55
N ARG A 138 -5.40 7.44 24.71
CA ARG A 138 -6.66 6.86 25.19
C ARG A 138 -6.70 6.87 26.70
N TRP A 139 -7.82 7.32 27.28
CA TRP A 139 -8.10 7.16 28.70
C TRP A 139 -9.62 7.24 28.96
N GLY A 140 -10.15 6.41 29.86
CA GLY A 140 -11.58 6.35 30.20
C GLY A 140 -12.17 4.94 30.19
N LYS A 141 -13.46 4.82 30.53
CA LYS A 141 -14.14 3.51 30.76
C LYS A 141 -14.52 2.74 29.47
N LYS A 142 -14.53 3.40 28.31
CA LYS A 142 -14.97 2.81 27.00
C LYS A 142 -13.85 2.75 25.94
N SER A 143 -12.59 2.97 26.33
CA SER A 143 -11.46 3.12 25.40
C SER A 143 -11.58 4.27 24.39
N GLU A 144 -12.49 5.21 24.66
CA GLU A 144 -12.68 6.43 23.88
C GLU A 144 -11.53 7.41 24.12
N PHE A 145 -11.27 8.27 23.14
CA PHE A 145 -10.29 9.35 23.30
C PHE A 145 -10.84 10.40 24.27
N GLU A 146 -9.98 10.91 25.16
CA GLU A 146 -10.34 11.96 26.14
C GLU A 146 -11.62 11.69 26.94
N ALA A 147 -11.79 10.46 27.44
CA ALA A 147 -12.93 10.05 28.26
C ALA A 147 -14.32 10.19 27.58
N GLY A 148 -14.38 10.16 26.25
CA GLY A 148 -15.65 10.13 25.50
C GLY A 148 -16.13 11.49 24.99
N SER A 149 -15.25 12.49 24.90
CA SER A 149 -15.61 13.80 24.34
C SER A 149 -16.04 13.66 22.87
N LEU A 150 -17.22 14.19 22.54
CA LEU A 150 -17.79 14.22 21.18
C LEU A 150 -16.97 15.05 20.19
N LYS A 151 -16.42 16.17 20.67
CA LYS A 151 -15.55 17.08 19.91
C LYS A 151 -14.31 17.34 20.74
N ILE A 152 -13.19 16.80 20.28
CA ILE A 152 -11.88 17.05 20.88
C ILE A 152 -11.43 18.43 20.39
N ASN A 153 -11.82 19.47 21.15
CA ASN A 153 -11.58 20.87 20.83
C ASN A 153 -10.23 21.34 21.37
N CYS A 154 -9.46 22.00 20.50
CA CYS A 154 -8.21 22.65 20.84
C CYS A 154 -8.42 23.87 21.74
N LYS A 155 -8.59 23.68 23.05
CA LYS A 155 -8.42 24.75 24.05
C LYS A 155 -7.36 24.34 25.05
N ALA A 156 -6.26 25.08 25.02
CA ALA A 156 -5.09 24.91 25.87
C ALA A 156 -5.45 25.11 27.34
N VAL A 157 -5.85 24.04 28.03
CA VAL A 157 -5.68 23.88 29.48
C VAL A 157 -5.54 22.38 29.73
N PHE A 158 -4.30 21.93 29.93
CA PHE A 158 -3.85 20.53 30.12
C PHE A 158 -3.74 19.67 28.85
N ALA A 159 -2.51 19.64 28.31
CA ALA A 159 -1.90 18.62 27.44
C ALA A 159 -2.81 17.45 26.98
N SER A 160 -3.68 17.72 26.01
CA SER A 160 -4.28 16.73 25.10
C SER A 160 -4.72 17.50 23.87
N LEU A 161 -3.76 17.78 23.00
CA LEU A 161 -3.95 18.48 21.74
C LEU A 161 -3.29 17.62 20.67
N ILE A 162 -4.00 17.36 19.57
CA ILE A 162 -3.43 16.69 18.39
C ILE A 162 -2.36 17.60 17.82
N ARG A 163 -1.10 17.32 18.13
CA ARG A 163 0.02 18.13 17.67
C ARG A 163 0.16 17.93 16.17
N THR A 164 -0.02 19.00 15.41
CA THR A 164 0.24 19.01 13.98
C THR A 164 1.67 19.44 13.68
N ILE A 165 2.41 18.61 12.95
CA ILE A 165 3.81 18.79 12.59
C ILE A 165 3.90 18.90 11.06
N PRO A 166 3.93 20.11 10.49
CA PRO A 166 4.04 20.28 9.05
C PRO A 166 5.45 19.89 8.59
N MET A 167 5.54 18.98 7.63
CA MET A 167 6.80 18.39 7.15
C MET A 167 7.29 19.14 5.91
N ALA A 168 8.55 19.57 5.92
CA ALA A 168 9.19 20.29 4.82
C ALA A 168 8.40 21.52 4.34
N GLU A 169 7.60 22.15 5.22
CA GLU A 169 6.70 23.26 4.89
C GLU A 169 7.44 24.39 4.17
N ARG A 170 8.62 24.77 4.68
CA ARG A 170 9.45 25.82 4.09
C ARG A 170 9.90 25.44 2.68
N PHE A 171 10.30 24.19 2.46
CA PHE A 171 10.76 23.69 1.17
C PHE A 171 9.65 23.75 0.11
N PHE A 172 8.45 23.24 0.42
CA PHE A 172 7.32 23.29 -0.52
C PHE A 172 6.79 24.72 -0.74
N THR A 173 6.86 25.59 0.28
CA THR A 173 6.45 26.99 0.15
C THR A 173 7.44 27.81 -0.68
N SER A 174 8.75 27.59 -0.49
CA SER A 174 9.80 28.31 -1.23
C SER A 174 9.94 27.86 -2.68
N SER A 175 9.56 26.61 -2.98
CA SER A 175 9.77 25.98 -4.29
C SER A 175 8.44 25.50 -4.86
N THR A 176 7.63 26.45 -5.33
CA THR A 176 6.25 26.20 -5.78
C THR A 176 6.12 25.25 -6.98
N SER A 177 7.19 25.00 -7.72
CA SER A 177 7.26 24.03 -8.83
C SER A 177 7.54 22.60 -8.38
N ILE A 178 7.94 22.39 -7.12
CA ILE A 178 8.20 21.06 -6.57
C ILE A 178 6.89 20.46 -6.07
N THR A 179 6.62 19.23 -6.49
CA THR A 179 5.48 18.43 -6.05
C THR A 179 5.97 17.19 -5.32
N LEU A 180 5.15 16.71 -4.39
CA LEU A 180 5.36 15.45 -3.69
C LEU A 180 4.73 14.32 -4.52
N ARG A 181 5.56 13.35 -4.96
CA ARG A 181 5.13 12.20 -5.76
C ARG A 181 4.69 11.03 -4.88
N GLN A 182 5.54 10.64 -3.93
CA GLN A 182 5.23 9.60 -2.95
C GLN A 182 5.77 9.98 -1.57
N ALA A 183 5.09 9.49 -0.54
CA ALA A 183 5.61 9.48 0.82
C ALA A 183 5.37 8.09 1.45
N ALA A 184 6.29 7.68 2.31
CA ALA A 184 6.15 6.49 3.14
C ALA A 184 6.86 6.70 4.48
N TRP A 185 6.46 5.94 5.49
CA TRP A 185 7.20 5.88 6.75
C TRP A 185 8.47 5.06 6.57
N TYR A 186 9.55 5.47 7.22
CA TYR A 186 10.71 4.60 7.39
C TYR A 186 10.30 3.37 8.21
N PRO A 187 10.63 2.14 7.79
CA PRO A 187 10.05 0.88 8.30
C PRO A 187 10.59 0.43 9.68
N SER A 188 11.05 1.37 10.51
CA SER A 188 11.58 1.08 11.85
C SER A 188 10.54 1.37 12.93
N GLU A 189 10.30 0.38 13.80
CA GLU A 189 9.46 0.54 15.01
C GLU A 189 10.27 0.96 16.24
N MET A 190 11.58 0.71 16.24
CA MET A 190 12.46 0.91 17.40
C MET A 190 13.08 2.31 17.42
N GLU A 191 13.22 2.92 16.24
CA GLU A 191 13.81 4.24 16.09
C GLU A 191 12.72 5.32 16.10
N GLU A 192 13.15 6.58 16.11
CA GLU A 192 12.22 7.69 15.95
C GLU A 192 11.53 7.64 14.59
N PRO A 193 10.23 7.96 14.51
CA PRO A 193 9.50 7.91 13.26
C PRO A 193 10.08 8.93 12.27
N HIS A 194 10.44 8.45 11.08
CA HIS A 194 10.90 9.29 9.97
C HIS A 194 9.94 9.18 8.79
N LEU A 195 9.61 10.32 8.20
CA LEU A 195 8.81 10.37 6.97
C LEU A 195 9.75 10.53 5.78
N VAL A 196 9.61 9.66 4.79
CA VAL A 196 10.44 9.61 3.59
C VAL A 196 9.63 10.14 2.42
N LEU A 197 10.15 11.14 1.72
CA LEU A 197 9.46 11.88 0.66
C LEU A 197 10.21 11.76 -0.66
N LEU A 198 9.52 11.32 -1.72
CA LEU A 198 9.99 11.39 -3.11
C LEU A 198 9.33 12.59 -3.79
N THR A 199 10.13 13.51 -4.30
CA THR A 199 9.65 14.76 -4.90
C THR A 199 10.02 14.89 -6.38
N SER A 200 9.34 15.79 -7.10
CA SER A 200 9.50 15.97 -8.56
C SER A 200 10.86 16.46 -9.03
N ASP A 201 11.78 16.78 -8.11
CA ASP A 201 13.19 17.02 -8.39
C ASP A 201 14.05 15.75 -8.32
N ASN A 202 13.41 14.58 -8.42
CA ASN A 202 14.02 13.25 -8.45
C ASN A 202 14.95 13.02 -7.25
N THR A 203 14.44 13.29 -6.06
CA THR A 203 15.21 13.19 -4.81
C THR A 203 14.34 12.59 -3.71
N ILE A 204 14.90 11.61 -3.00
CA ILE A 204 14.30 11.01 -1.81
C ILE A 204 14.87 11.71 -0.56
N ARG A 205 14.01 12.18 0.33
CA ARG A 205 14.38 12.93 1.53
C ARG A 205 13.79 12.31 2.78
N PHE A 206 14.60 12.10 3.79
CA PHE A 206 14.22 11.53 5.08
C PHE A 206 14.08 12.66 6.08
N TYR A 207 12.90 12.83 6.68
CA TYR A 207 12.65 13.87 7.67
C TYR A 207 12.31 13.24 9.02
N SER A 208 13.01 13.68 10.06
CA SER A 208 12.67 13.38 11.45
C SER A 208 11.52 14.27 11.91
N LEU A 209 10.64 13.75 12.78
CA LEU A 209 9.62 14.58 13.43
C LEU A 209 10.20 15.63 14.38
N LYS A 210 11.45 15.46 14.86
CA LYS A 210 12.15 16.45 15.69
C LYS A 210 12.60 17.67 14.89
N GLU A 211 13.06 17.44 13.67
CA GLU A 211 13.58 18.48 12.78
C GLU A 211 12.79 18.48 11.45
N PRO A 212 11.49 18.82 11.48
CA PRO A 212 10.59 18.58 10.35
C PRO A 212 10.85 19.45 9.13
N GLN A 213 11.72 20.46 9.24
CA GLN A 213 12.03 21.41 8.16
C GLN A 213 13.37 21.11 7.46
N THR A 214 14.20 20.26 8.05
CA THR A 214 15.53 19.92 7.52
C THR A 214 15.59 18.42 7.34
N PRO A 215 15.90 17.91 6.12
CA PRO A 215 16.02 16.48 5.92
C PRO A 215 17.24 15.95 6.68
N ALA A 216 17.05 14.89 7.46
CA ALA A 216 18.13 14.13 8.10
C ALA A 216 19.03 13.44 7.06
N ARG A 217 18.45 13.07 5.91
CA ARG A 217 19.17 12.50 4.77
C ARG A 217 18.52 12.92 3.45
N VAL A 218 19.36 13.11 2.44
CA VAL A 218 18.95 13.39 1.06
C VAL A 218 19.64 12.37 0.15
N LEU A 219 18.86 11.68 -0.67
CA LEU A 219 19.32 10.73 -1.68
C LEU A 219 18.85 11.25 -3.06
N PRO A 220 19.71 11.92 -3.83
CA PRO A 220 19.43 12.23 -5.22
C PRO A 220 19.30 10.92 -5.99
N VAL A 221 18.24 10.79 -6.80
CA VAL A 221 17.99 9.63 -7.66
C VAL A 221 18.04 10.04 -9.14
N SER A 222 18.57 11.21 -9.47
CA SER A 222 18.93 11.50 -10.85
C SER A 222 20.10 10.62 -11.28
N GLN A 223 20.02 10.05 -12.48
CA GLN A 223 21.18 9.43 -13.12
C GLN A 223 22.21 10.53 -13.35
N LEU A 224 23.32 10.50 -12.60
CA LEU A 224 24.45 11.39 -12.85
C LEU A 224 25.20 10.79 -14.03
N GLU A 225 25.14 11.46 -15.20
CA GLU A 225 26.12 11.21 -16.25
C GLU A 225 27.52 11.48 -15.65
N GLU A 226 28.30 10.44 -15.41
CA GLU A 226 29.59 10.56 -14.71
C GLU A 226 30.68 11.34 -15.49
N ASP A 227 30.40 11.91 -16.67
CA ASP A 227 31.44 12.54 -17.50
C ASP A 227 31.10 13.89 -18.18
N SER A 228 30.02 14.58 -17.83
CA SER A 228 29.69 15.88 -18.44
C SER A 228 29.72 17.04 -17.43
N HIS A 229 30.90 17.66 -17.26
CA HIS A 229 31.10 18.94 -16.56
C HIS A 229 30.38 20.16 -17.20
N ILE A 230 29.32 19.95 -17.98
CA ILE A 230 28.56 21.01 -18.61
C ILE A 230 27.21 21.12 -17.91
N HIS A 231 27.10 22.09 -17.01
CA HIS A 231 25.82 22.50 -16.43
C HIS A 231 24.84 22.93 -17.52
N THR A 232 24.00 22.02 -17.99
CA THR A 232 22.77 22.35 -18.70
C THR A 232 21.60 22.14 -17.76
N ARG A 233 20.64 23.08 -17.80
CA ARG A 233 19.36 23.04 -17.10
C ARG A 233 18.54 21.84 -17.62
N GLY A 234 18.89 20.63 -17.19
CA GLY A 234 18.44 19.35 -17.77
C GLY A 234 17.15 18.78 -17.22
N ARG A 235 16.23 19.59 -16.67
CA ARG A 235 14.90 19.08 -16.25
C ARG A 235 13.99 18.71 -17.43
N SER A 236 14.38 19.02 -18.68
CA SER A 236 13.48 18.96 -19.85
C SER A 236 13.53 17.66 -20.65
N TYR A 237 14.53 16.79 -20.48
CA TYR A 237 14.67 15.57 -21.30
C TYR A 237 14.42 14.28 -20.51
N ALA A 238 14.90 14.19 -19.26
CA ALA A 238 14.70 13.00 -18.41
C ALA A 238 13.22 12.63 -18.23
N ALA A 239 12.33 13.63 -18.08
CA ALA A 239 10.88 13.40 -18.02
C ALA A 239 10.33 12.76 -19.31
N SER A 240 10.82 13.19 -20.47
CA SER A 240 10.38 12.65 -21.77
C SER A 240 10.94 11.26 -22.04
N LEU A 241 11.99 10.86 -21.33
CA LEU A 241 12.60 9.53 -21.38
C LEU A 241 12.11 8.62 -20.24
N GLY A 242 11.15 9.06 -19.42
CA GLY A 242 10.67 8.29 -18.26
C GLY A 242 11.73 8.07 -17.18
N GLU A 243 12.86 8.80 -17.22
CA GLU A 243 13.99 8.71 -16.29
C GLU A 243 13.71 9.46 -14.97
N ILE A 244 12.45 9.46 -14.52
CA ILE A 244 12.08 10.05 -13.24
C ILE A 244 11.44 9.00 -12.35
N ALA A 245 11.92 8.92 -11.11
CA ALA A 245 11.37 8.06 -10.10
C ALA A 245 9.89 8.42 -9.83
N VAL A 246 9.03 7.42 -9.93
CA VAL A 246 7.58 7.51 -9.72
C VAL A 246 7.19 6.92 -8.39
N ALA A 247 7.87 5.84 -7.98
CA ALA A 247 7.56 5.14 -6.75
C ALA A 247 8.79 4.56 -6.06
N PHE A 248 8.65 4.21 -4.79
CA PHE A 248 9.63 3.45 -4.03
C PHE A 248 8.96 2.58 -2.97
N ASP A 249 9.65 1.52 -2.55
CA ASP A 249 9.25 0.73 -1.40
C ASP A 249 10.46 0.11 -0.68
N PHE A 250 10.28 -0.17 0.62
CA PHE A 250 11.30 -0.79 1.45
C PHE A 250 11.15 -2.30 1.46
N GLY A 251 12.24 -3.03 1.24
CA GLY A 251 12.29 -4.45 1.59
C GLY A 251 12.63 -4.66 3.07
N PRO A 252 12.61 -5.93 3.52
CA PRO A 252 12.91 -6.28 4.91
C PRO A 252 14.35 -5.93 5.29
N LEU A 253 14.58 -5.73 6.59
CA LEU A 253 15.89 -5.45 7.14
C LEU A 253 16.87 -6.59 6.82
N ALA A 254 17.97 -6.28 6.14
CA ALA A 254 18.95 -7.25 5.68
C ALA A 254 20.37 -6.85 6.11
N SER A 255 21.28 -7.81 6.21
CA SER A 255 22.71 -7.54 6.41
C SER A 255 23.26 -6.77 5.21
N ALA A 256 24.18 -5.84 5.45
CA ALA A 256 24.84 -5.11 4.38
C ALA A 256 25.50 -6.10 3.39
N PRO A 257 25.27 -5.95 2.07
CA PRO A 257 25.96 -6.76 1.06
C PRO A 257 27.47 -6.68 1.24
N HIS A 258 28.18 -7.79 1.03
CA HIS A 258 29.64 -7.85 1.19
C HIS A 258 30.38 -6.78 0.35
N ALA A 259 29.84 -6.40 -0.81
CA ALA A 259 30.38 -5.31 -1.66
C ALA A 259 30.35 -3.91 -0.99
N LEU A 260 29.41 -3.68 -0.07
CA LEU A 260 29.28 -2.43 0.71
C LEU A 260 29.97 -2.50 2.08
N SER A 261 30.49 -3.68 2.42
CA SER A 261 31.14 -4.00 3.69
C SER A 261 32.65 -3.85 3.55
N GLY A 262 33.18 -2.70 3.97
CA GLY A 262 34.61 -2.60 4.28
C GLY A 262 35.00 -3.54 5.43
N PRO A 263 36.30 -3.79 5.69
CA PRO A 263 36.81 -4.82 6.63
C PRO A 263 36.47 -4.60 8.13
N ARG A 264 35.45 -3.81 8.46
CA ARG A 264 34.99 -3.49 9.83
C ARG A 264 33.46 -3.39 9.96
N VAL A 265 32.66 -3.83 8.97
CA VAL A 265 31.20 -3.55 8.92
C VAL A 265 30.36 -4.82 8.74
N ASP A 266 30.81 -5.96 9.28
CA ASP A 266 30.18 -7.26 9.03
C ASP A 266 28.78 -7.47 9.65
N ASP A 267 28.26 -6.52 10.46
CA ASP A 267 26.96 -6.67 11.15
C ASP A 267 25.99 -5.48 10.98
N LEU A 268 26.20 -4.60 9.99
CA LEU A 268 25.27 -3.49 9.82
C LEU A 268 24.00 -3.90 9.07
N LEU A 269 22.87 -3.80 9.76
CA LEU A 269 21.55 -3.99 9.19
C LEU A 269 21.09 -2.75 8.41
N LEU A 270 20.69 -2.96 7.16
CA LEU A 270 20.26 -1.94 6.21
C LEU A 270 18.90 -2.33 5.62
N TYR A 271 18.05 -1.34 5.36
CA TYR A 271 16.84 -1.57 4.58
C TYR A 271 17.17 -1.38 3.09
N PRO A 272 16.88 -2.37 2.23
CA PRO A 272 16.87 -2.17 0.79
C PRO A 272 15.71 -1.24 0.43
N LEU A 273 15.99 -0.20 -0.34
CA LEU A 273 15.04 0.76 -0.86
C LEU A 273 15.00 0.60 -2.39
N TYR A 274 13.93 -0.01 -2.88
CA TYR A 274 13.68 -0.18 -4.31
C TYR A 274 12.99 1.07 -4.84
N ILE A 275 13.47 1.58 -5.97
CA ILE A 275 13.05 2.86 -6.55
C ILE A 275 12.67 2.60 -8.01
N LEU A 276 11.40 2.78 -8.32
CA LEU A 276 10.82 2.56 -9.64
C LEU A 276 10.76 3.88 -10.42
N TYR A 277 11.16 3.81 -11.68
CA TYR A 277 11.11 4.91 -12.65
C TYR A 277 9.94 4.70 -13.60
N GLU A 278 9.46 5.79 -14.19
CA GLU A 278 8.33 5.80 -15.12
C GLU A 278 8.59 4.88 -16.34
N ASN A 279 9.86 4.75 -16.74
CA ASN A 279 10.27 3.88 -17.83
C ASN A 279 10.27 2.36 -17.50
N GLY A 280 9.92 1.98 -16.26
CA GLY A 280 9.98 0.61 -15.76
C GLY A 280 11.32 0.21 -15.14
N GLU A 281 12.37 1.04 -15.24
CA GLU A 281 13.64 0.76 -14.59
C GLU A 281 13.49 0.77 -13.07
N THR A 282 14.09 -0.22 -12.42
CA THR A 282 14.14 -0.30 -10.96
C THR A 282 15.58 -0.12 -10.50
N PHE A 283 15.80 0.74 -9.50
CA PHE A 283 17.08 0.92 -8.83
C PHE A 283 16.98 0.50 -7.38
N LEU A 284 18.11 0.20 -6.76
CA LEU A 284 18.22 -0.23 -5.37
C LEU A 284 19.18 0.70 -4.61
N SER A 285 18.82 1.09 -3.40
CA SER A 285 19.74 1.72 -2.47
C SER A 285 19.63 1.10 -1.09
N TYR A 286 20.75 0.86 -0.43
CA TYR A 286 20.74 0.39 0.96
C TYR A 286 20.78 1.58 1.92
N THR A 287 19.78 1.67 2.79
CA THR A 287 19.58 2.82 3.67
C THR A 287 19.49 2.44 5.15
N SER A 288 20.05 3.29 5.98
CA SER A 288 20.02 3.20 7.45
C SER A 288 20.10 4.60 8.02
N LEU A 289 19.25 4.94 8.99
CA LEU A 289 19.28 6.26 9.62
C LEU A 289 20.59 6.53 10.38
N MET A 290 21.36 5.50 10.73
CA MET A 290 22.64 5.63 11.42
C MET A 290 23.81 6.04 10.51
N ARG A 291 23.72 5.79 9.20
CA ARG A 291 24.77 6.17 8.25
C ARG A 291 24.67 7.66 7.91
N THR A 292 25.81 8.35 7.85
CA THR A 292 25.87 9.75 7.40
C THR A 292 26.24 9.86 5.91
N SER A 293 26.81 8.81 5.32
CA SER A 293 27.11 8.77 3.90
C SER A 293 25.82 8.73 3.08
N PRO A 294 25.74 9.44 1.94
CA PRO A 294 24.65 9.24 1.00
C PRO A 294 24.65 7.77 0.55
N GLY A 295 23.46 7.16 0.48
CA GLY A 295 23.32 5.80 -0.07
C GLY A 295 23.76 5.79 -1.52
N LYS A 296 24.49 4.76 -1.95
CA LYS A 296 24.79 4.55 -3.37
C LYS A 296 23.50 4.04 -4.05
N LEU A 297 23.24 4.52 -5.26
CA LEU A 297 22.19 4.00 -6.12
C LEU A 297 22.81 2.88 -6.97
N LEU A 298 22.20 1.69 -6.92
CA LEU A 298 22.58 0.49 -7.65
C LEU A 298 21.54 0.22 -8.72
N GLY A 299 21.97 -0.11 -9.93
CA GLY A 299 21.09 -0.45 -11.04
C GLY A 299 21.36 0.35 -12.32
N PRO A 300 20.46 0.27 -13.31
CA PRO A 300 19.14 -0.37 -13.24
C PRO A 300 19.25 -1.89 -13.00
N LEU A 301 18.31 -2.46 -12.25
CA LEU A 301 18.25 -3.91 -12.01
C LEU A 301 17.72 -4.59 -13.28
N PRO A 302 18.49 -5.49 -13.92
CA PRO A 302 18.07 -6.11 -15.17
C PRO A 302 16.89 -7.07 -14.95
N MET A 303 15.90 -7.01 -15.84
CA MET A 303 14.74 -7.92 -15.85
C MET A 303 15.00 -9.15 -16.73
N TYR A 304 14.69 -10.33 -16.20
CA TYR A 304 14.82 -11.63 -16.88
C TYR A 304 13.48 -12.39 -16.91
N PRO A 305 13.17 -13.11 -18.01
CA PRO A 305 13.88 -13.06 -19.28
C PRO A 305 13.78 -11.66 -19.92
N PRO A 306 14.75 -11.25 -20.75
CA PRO A 306 14.64 -9.98 -21.47
C PRO A 306 13.45 -10.04 -22.42
N ALA A 307 12.52 -9.09 -22.26
CA ALA A 307 11.33 -8.97 -23.07
C ALA A 307 11.07 -7.48 -23.37
N GLU A 308 10.50 -7.18 -24.54
CA GLU A 308 10.25 -5.80 -24.99
C GLU A 308 9.20 -5.10 -24.11
N ASP A 309 8.28 -5.87 -23.54
CA ASP A 309 7.21 -5.43 -22.65
C ASP A 309 7.64 -5.30 -21.18
N ASN A 310 8.89 -5.61 -20.82
CA ASN A 310 9.39 -5.38 -19.46
C ASN A 310 9.56 -3.89 -19.12
N TYR A 311 9.71 -3.04 -20.14
CA TYR A 311 9.97 -1.61 -19.99
C TYR A 311 8.93 -0.81 -20.77
N GLY A 312 8.55 0.36 -20.24
CA GLY A 312 7.43 1.15 -20.74
C GLY A 312 7.61 2.63 -20.47
N TYR A 313 6.51 3.39 -20.36
CA TYR A 313 6.50 4.78 -19.87
C TYR A 313 5.31 5.04 -18.94
N ASP A 314 4.73 3.96 -18.40
CA ASP A 314 3.48 3.94 -17.65
C ASP A 314 3.63 3.19 -16.33
N ALA A 315 4.86 2.90 -15.88
CA ALA A 315 5.09 2.35 -14.55
C ALA A 315 4.65 3.37 -13.48
N CYS A 316 3.89 2.93 -12.47
CA CYS A 316 3.26 3.85 -11.52
C CYS A 316 3.38 3.44 -10.04
N ALA A 317 3.58 2.15 -9.73
CA ALA A 317 3.73 1.69 -8.35
C ALA A 317 4.64 0.48 -8.22
N ILE A 318 5.30 0.39 -7.07
CA ILE A 318 6.11 -0.75 -6.64
C ILE A 318 5.70 -1.16 -5.23
N LEU A 319 5.69 -2.47 -4.97
CA LEU A 319 5.48 -3.06 -3.64
C LEU A 319 6.50 -4.18 -3.43
N CYS A 320 7.21 -4.17 -2.31
CA CYS A 320 8.06 -5.27 -1.88
C CYS A 320 7.28 -6.16 -0.91
N LEU A 321 6.97 -7.39 -1.34
CA LEU A 321 6.44 -8.40 -0.43
C LEU A 321 7.61 -8.97 0.38
N PRO A 322 7.54 -8.96 1.73
CA PRO A 322 8.63 -9.40 2.58
C PRO A 322 8.72 -10.93 2.55
N SER A 323 9.60 -11.44 1.69
CA SER A 323 9.91 -12.86 1.54
C SER A 323 11.41 -13.05 1.30
N VAL A 324 11.89 -14.29 1.38
CA VAL A 324 13.27 -14.62 1.02
C VAL A 324 13.21 -15.64 -0.11
N PRO A 325 13.66 -15.29 -1.33
CA PRO A 325 14.06 -13.95 -1.80
C PRO A 325 12.90 -12.95 -1.80
N ASN A 326 13.22 -11.65 -1.86
CA ASN A 326 12.22 -10.60 -1.97
C ASN A 326 11.43 -10.75 -3.27
N ILE A 327 10.12 -10.48 -3.21
CA ILE A 327 9.26 -10.41 -4.40
C ILE A 327 8.83 -8.96 -4.59
N LEU A 328 9.17 -8.37 -5.73
CA LEU A 328 8.71 -7.05 -6.13
C LEU A 328 7.47 -7.19 -7.02
N VAL A 329 6.47 -6.38 -6.74
CA VAL A 329 5.31 -6.18 -7.61
C VAL A 329 5.46 -4.82 -8.25
N ILE A 330 5.56 -4.77 -9.58
CA ILE A 330 5.60 -3.53 -10.36
C ILE A 330 4.26 -3.40 -11.08
N ALA A 331 3.60 -2.25 -10.96
CA ALA A 331 2.31 -1.98 -11.58
C ALA A 331 2.38 -0.82 -12.57
N THR A 332 1.69 -0.95 -13.69
CA THR A 332 1.55 0.09 -14.71
C THR A 332 0.19 0.78 -14.64
N GLU A 333 0.06 1.95 -15.27
CA GLU A 333 -1.20 2.69 -15.37
C GLU A 333 -2.24 1.98 -16.27
N THR A 334 -1.78 1.05 -17.11
CA THR A 334 -2.60 0.25 -18.03
C THR A 334 -3.22 -1.00 -17.38
N GLY A 335 -2.82 -1.37 -16.17
CA GLY A 335 -3.34 -2.56 -15.49
C GLY A 335 -2.38 -3.75 -15.45
N MET A 336 -1.17 -3.64 -16.00
CA MET A 336 -0.19 -4.72 -15.96
C MET A 336 0.50 -4.79 -14.60
N LEU A 337 0.67 -6.01 -14.09
CA LEU A 337 1.37 -6.32 -12.85
C LEU A 337 2.48 -7.33 -13.15
N TYR A 338 3.72 -6.95 -12.84
CA TYR A 338 4.89 -7.83 -12.95
C TYR A 338 5.25 -8.33 -11.56
N HIS A 339 5.32 -9.65 -11.40
CA HIS A 339 5.80 -10.28 -10.17
C HIS A 339 7.25 -10.72 -10.36
N CYS A 340 8.18 -9.97 -9.79
CA CYS A 340 9.60 -10.17 -9.95
C CYS A 340 10.23 -10.78 -8.69
N VAL A 341 10.93 -11.90 -8.85
CA VAL A 341 11.77 -12.48 -7.80
C VAL A 341 13.15 -11.81 -7.85
N VAL A 342 13.59 -11.22 -6.74
CA VAL A 342 14.90 -10.55 -6.66
C VAL A 342 15.98 -11.56 -6.33
N LEU A 343 16.91 -11.79 -7.26
CA LEU A 343 18.05 -12.68 -7.05
C LEU A 343 19.35 -11.88 -7.10
N GLU A 344 20.27 -12.18 -6.18
CA GLU A 344 21.61 -11.60 -6.18
C GLU A 344 22.39 -12.07 -7.43
N ALA A 345 23.30 -11.23 -7.94
CA ALA A 345 24.15 -11.65 -9.05
C ALA A 345 25.16 -12.71 -8.60
N GLU A 346 25.40 -13.70 -9.46
CA GLU A 346 26.45 -14.70 -9.25
C GLU A 346 27.83 -14.02 -9.24
N GLU A 347 28.63 -14.30 -8.21
CA GLU A 347 30.03 -13.90 -8.20
C GLU A 347 30.77 -14.76 -9.24
N GLU A 348 31.24 -14.18 -10.34
CA GLU A 348 32.09 -14.90 -11.30
C GLU A 348 33.38 -15.37 -10.61
N GLU A 349 33.46 -16.66 -10.28
CA GLU A 349 34.59 -17.25 -9.55
C GLU A 349 35.90 -17.36 -10.38
N ASP A 350 35.91 -17.04 -11.68
CA ASP A 350 37.07 -17.32 -12.54
C ASP A 350 37.34 -16.28 -13.66
N GLY A 351 37.40 -15.00 -13.29
CA GLY A 351 37.90 -13.92 -14.15
C GLY A 351 39.38 -13.62 -13.88
N GLY A 352 40.28 -14.16 -14.71
CA GLY A 352 41.73 -13.96 -14.61
C GLY A 352 42.16 -12.50 -14.37
N ALA A 353 43.30 -12.33 -13.70
CA ALA A 353 43.85 -11.09 -13.12
C ALA A 353 44.07 -9.86 -14.04
N VAL A 354 43.49 -9.83 -15.24
CA VAL A 354 43.63 -8.75 -16.24
C VAL A 354 42.37 -7.87 -16.34
N GLN A 355 41.25 -8.23 -15.70
CA GLN A 355 40.03 -7.41 -15.68
C GLN A 355 39.80 -6.65 -14.35
N ARG A 356 40.75 -6.71 -13.40
CA ARG A 356 40.67 -6.07 -12.08
C ARG A 356 40.95 -4.55 -12.06
N TRP A 357 41.09 -3.91 -13.23
CA TRP A 357 41.33 -2.47 -13.34
C TRP A 357 40.14 -1.67 -13.88
N SER A 358 39.05 -2.34 -14.25
CA SER A 358 37.74 -1.68 -14.33
C SER A 358 37.23 -1.51 -12.91
N ARG A 359 37.26 -0.27 -12.39
CA ARG A 359 36.76 0.08 -11.06
C ARG A 359 35.33 -0.45 -10.86
N GLY A 360 35.13 -1.31 -9.86
CA GLY A 360 33.89 -1.40 -9.08
C GLY A 360 32.61 -1.77 -9.81
N SER A 361 32.58 -2.91 -10.51
CA SER A 361 31.30 -3.58 -10.81
C SER A 361 30.73 -4.11 -9.51
N ASP A 362 30.02 -3.27 -8.74
CA ASP A 362 29.21 -3.77 -7.64
C ASP A 362 28.18 -4.73 -8.27
N ALA A 363 28.23 -6.00 -7.88
CA ALA A 363 27.22 -6.99 -8.25
C ALA A 363 25.83 -6.42 -7.92
N VAL A 364 25.03 -6.14 -8.95
CA VAL A 364 23.66 -5.64 -8.79
C VAL A 364 22.69 -6.82 -8.89
N PRO A 365 21.67 -6.90 -8.01
CA PRO A 365 20.68 -7.96 -8.12
C PRO A 365 19.88 -7.83 -9.41
N SER A 366 19.27 -8.94 -9.82
CA SER A 366 18.45 -9.05 -11.02
C SER A 366 16.99 -9.35 -10.67
N LEU A 367 16.08 -8.89 -11.51
CA LEU A 367 14.63 -9.09 -11.37
C LEU A 367 14.17 -10.22 -12.29
N TYR A 368 13.84 -11.38 -11.73
CA TYR A 368 13.30 -12.49 -12.50
C TYR A 368 11.77 -12.38 -12.54
N VAL A 369 11.23 -11.95 -13.67
CA VAL A 369 9.79 -11.87 -13.92
C VAL A 369 9.21 -13.28 -13.92
N PHE A 370 8.53 -13.62 -12.84
CA PHE A 370 7.94 -14.94 -12.65
C PHE A 370 6.60 -15.06 -13.40
N GLU A 371 5.78 -14.01 -13.33
CA GLU A 371 4.55 -13.88 -14.10
C GLU A 371 4.24 -12.41 -14.39
N CYS A 372 3.41 -12.18 -15.41
CA CYS A 372 2.83 -10.89 -15.77
C CYS A 372 1.32 -11.04 -15.88
N VAL A 373 0.57 -10.09 -15.32
CA VAL A 373 -0.87 -10.19 -15.10
C VAL A 373 -1.55 -8.89 -15.49
N GLU A 374 -2.53 -8.96 -16.38
CA GLU A 374 -3.35 -7.82 -16.78
C GLU A 374 -4.63 -7.75 -15.93
N LEU A 375 -4.87 -6.60 -15.29
CA LEU A 375 -6.12 -6.33 -14.58
C LEU A 375 -7.21 -5.88 -15.55
N GLU A 376 -8.41 -6.45 -15.40
CA GLU A 376 -9.58 -6.02 -16.15
C GLU A 376 -10.17 -4.73 -15.54
N LEU A 377 -9.70 -3.58 -16.02
CA LEU A 377 -10.09 -2.28 -15.47
C LEU A 377 -11.52 -1.86 -15.85
N ALA A 378 -11.97 -2.12 -17.07
CA ALA A 378 -13.33 -1.81 -17.53
C ALA A 378 -13.74 -2.72 -18.70
N LEU A 379 -15.02 -3.06 -18.80
CA LEU A 379 -15.53 -3.86 -19.91
C LEU A 379 -15.61 -3.03 -21.19
N LYS A 380 -15.04 -3.56 -22.27
CA LYS A 380 -15.22 -3.03 -23.62
C LYS A 380 -16.46 -3.68 -24.24
N LEU A 381 -17.50 -2.90 -24.54
CA LEU A 381 -18.64 -3.40 -25.31
C LEU A 381 -18.20 -3.58 -26.77
N PRO A 382 -18.64 -4.64 -27.47
CA PRO A 382 -18.46 -4.75 -28.91
C PRO A 382 -19.40 -3.74 -29.58
N ALA A 383 -18.98 -2.49 -29.69
CA ALA A 383 -19.65 -1.51 -30.53
C ALA A 383 -19.36 -1.86 -31.99
N GLY A 384 -20.41 -2.01 -32.81
CA GLY A 384 -20.26 -2.31 -34.23
C GLY A 384 -19.51 -1.20 -34.94
N GLU A 385 -18.38 -1.57 -35.57
CA GLU A 385 -17.60 -0.93 -36.65
C GLU A 385 -17.47 0.62 -36.77
N GLU A 386 -18.02 1.46 -35.89
CA GLU A 386 -18.07 2.92 -36.09
C GLU A 386 -17.73 3.80 -34.88
N GLU A 387 -17.02 3.31 -33.86
CA GLU A 387 -16.40 4.21 -32.87
C GLU A 387 -14.92 3.88 -32.62
N ASP A 388 -14.07 4.20 -33.61
CA ASP A 388 -12.68 4.66 -33.38
C ASP A 388 -12.65 6.04 -32.68
N LEU A 389 -13.61 6.30 -31.78
CA LEU A 389 -13.69 7.54 -31.01
C LEU A 389 -12.72 7.45 -29.84
N ALA A 390 -11.44 7.60 -30.17
CA ALA A 390 -10.28 7.61 -29.28
C ALA A 390 -10.26 6.42 -28.32
N GLU A 391 -9.28 5.52 -28.50
CA GLU A 391 -8.68 4.86 -27.34
C GLU A 391 -8.27 5.99 -26.38
N SER A 392 -9.18 6.39 -25.49
CA SER A 392 -8.86 7.43 -24.53
C SER A 392 -7.73 6.83 -23.72
N ASP A 393 -6.59 7.52 -23.69
CA ASP A 393 -5.43 7.24 -22.84
C ASP A 393 -5.90 7.23 -21.37
N PHE A 394 -6.61 6.17 -20.98
CA PHE A 394 -7.18 6.03 -19.66
C PHE A 394 -6.05 5.57 -18.77
N THR A 395 -5.34 6.55 -18.22
CA THR A 395 -4.32 6.34 -17.21
C THR A 395 -5.01 6.09 -15.89
N CYS A 396 -4.77 4.92 -15.30
CA CYS A 396 -5.42 4.50 -14.07
C CYS A 396 -4.36 4.12 -13.02
N PRO A 397 -3.66 5.11 -12.42
CA PRO A 397 -2.58 4.83 -11.48
C PRO A 397 -3.00 3.85 -10.39
N ILE A 398 -2.29 2.73 -10.31
CA ILE A 398 -2.56 1.65 -9.37
C ILE A 398 -1.86 1.96 -8.05
N ARG A 399 -2.55 1.75 -6.95
CA ARG A 399 -1.95 1.72 -5.62
C ARG A 399 -1.95 0.30 -5.09
N LEU A 400 -0.78 -0.16 -4.73
CA LEU A 400 -0.56 -1.46 -4.15
C LEU A 400 -0.67 -1.36 -2.62
N HIS A 401 -1.46 -2.25 -2.03
CA HIS A 401 -1.65 -2.36 -0.59
C HIS A 401 -1.40 -3.79 -0.16
N GLN A 402 -0.33 -4.03 0.58
CA GLN A 402 -0.02 -5.34 1.15
C GLN A 402 -1.16 -5.80 2.07
N ASP A 403 -1.53 -7.08 2.02
CA ASP A 403 -2.45 -7.64 3.00
C ASP A 403 -1.72 -7.90 4.33
N PRO A 404 -2.12 -7.27 5.45
CA PRO A 404 -1.51 -7.53 6.76
C PRO A 404 -1.72 -8.97 7.25
N LEU A 405 -2.66 -9.72 6.67
CA LEU A 405 -3.02 -11.08 7.08
C LEU A 405 -2.35 -12.17 6.25
N CYS A 406 -1.78 -11.83 5.10
CA CYS A 406 -1.30 -12.80 4.14
C CYS A 406 -0.14 -12.24 3.32
N GLN A 407 1.07 -12.74 3.57
CA GLN A 407 2.31 -12.23 2.94
C GLN A 407 2.34 -12.38 1.41
N HIS A 408 1.52 -13.27 0.87
CA HIS A 408 1.43 -13.57 -0.56
C HIS A 408 0.12 -13.06 -1.18
N ARG A 409 -0.56 -12.11 -0.51
CA ARG A 409 -1.73 -11.42 -1.03
C ARG A 409 -1.55 -9.91 -0.91
N TYR A 410 -2.01 -9.20 -1.92
CA TYR A 410 -2.04 -7.74 -1.91
C TYR A 410 -3.26 -7.25 -2.69
N HIS A 411 -3.55 -5.97 -2.58
CA HIS A 411 -4.70 -5.34 -3.19
C HIS A 411 -4.26 -4.19 -4.10
N CYS A 412 -4.87 -4.13 -5.29
CA CYS A 412 -4.69 -3.06 -6.26
C CYS A 412 -5.88 -2.12 -6.16
N ILE A 413 -5.65 -0.88 -5.73
CA ILE A 413 -6.69 0.15 -5.61
C ILE A 413 -6.46 1.20 -6.69
N HIS A 414 -7.46 1.41 -7.53
CA HIS A 414 -7.39 2.30 -8.68
C HIS A 414 -8.74 2.98 -8.95
N GLU A 415 -8.84 3.80 -10.00
CA GLU A 415 -10.06 4.59 -10.27
C GLU A 415 -11.28 3.73 -10.61
N ALA A 416 -11.04 2.61 -11.30
CA ALA A 416 -12.09 1.71 -11.73
C ALA A 416 -12.48 0.64 -10.69
N GLY A 417 -11.75 0.53 -9.56
CA GLY A 417 -12.11 -0.45 -8.56
C GLY A 417 -11.01 -0.89 -7.61
N VAL A 418 -11.24 -2.08 -7.04
CA VAL A 418 -10.28 -2.84 -6.22
C VAL A 418 -10.15 -4.24 -6.77
N HIS A 419 -8.91 -4.66 -7.00
CA HIS A 419 -8.56 -6.06 -7.25
C HIS A 419 -7.78 -6.63 -6.07
N SER A 420 -7.96 -7.92 -5.79
CA SER A 420 -7.17 -8.68 -4.84
C SER A 420 -6.36 -9.71 -5.62
N VAL A 421 -5.05 -9.76 -5.37
CA VAL A 421 -4.14 -10.65 -6.08
C VAL A 421 -3.45 -11.56 -5.07
N GLY A 422 -3.51 -12.87 -5.29
CA GLY A 422 -2.87 -13.88 -4.46
C GLY A 422 -1.88 -14.73 -5.25
N LEU A 423 -0.63 -14.76 -4.79
CA LEU A 423 0.46 -15.51 -5.42
C LEU A 423 0.39 -16.98 -5.00
N THR A 424 -0.16 -17.82 -5.88
CA THR A 424 -0.36 -19.27 -5.63
C THR A 424 0.96 -20.03 -5.57
N TRP A 425 1.96 -19.59 -6.34
CA TRP A 425 3.30 -20.16 -6.39
C TRP A 425 4.19 -19.76 -5.20
N PHE A 426 3.80 -18.79 -4.37
CA PHE A 426 4.63 -18.30 -3.26
C PHE A 426 5.09 -19.42 -2.32
N ASN A 427 4.14 -20.24 -1.84
CA ASN A 427 4.45 -21.32 -0.91
C ASN A 427 5.29 -22.42 -1.57
N LYS A 428 5.13 -22.62 -2.88
CA LYS A 428 5.93 -23.57 -3.66
C LYS A 428 7.35 -23.08 -3.86
N LEU A 429 7.52 -21.80 -4.18
CA LEU A 429 8.85 -21.18 -4.26
C LEU A 429 9.57 -21.33 -2.93
N HIS A 430 8.89 -21.03 -1.82
CA HIS A 430 9.47 -21.20 -0.49
C HIS A 430 9.82 -22.67 -0.19
N LYS A 431 8.93 -23.62 -0.53
CA LYS A 431 9.20 -25.05 -0.38
C LYS A 431 10.41 -25.49 -1.21
N PHE A 432 10.51 -25.02 -2.46
CA PHE A 432 11.63 -25.31 -3.36
C PHE A 432 12.96 -24.78 -2.79
N LEU A 433 12.98 -23.56 -2.26
CA LEU A 433 14.18 -22.97 -1.66
C LEU A 433 14.63 -23.69 -0.38
N LEU A 434 13.72 -24.42 0.27
CA LEU A 434 14.02 -25.25 1.45
C LEU A 434 14.29 -26.72 1.09
N SER A 435 14.10 -27.11 -0.17
CA SER A 435 14.32 -28.49 -0.63
C SER A 435 15.79 -28.77 -0.91
N ASP A 436 16.23 -30.01 -0.71
CA ASP A 436 17.59 -30.42 -1.04
C ASP A 436 17.79 -30.44 -2.57
N GLU A 437 19.00 -30.18 -3.05
CA GLU A 437 19.38 -30.15 -4.48
C GLU A 437 19.01 -31.44 -5.26
N GLU A 438 18.80 -32.55 -4.56
CA GLU A 438 18.40 -33.84 -5.14
C GLU A 438 16.88 -33.96 -5.38
N ASP A 439 16.06 -33.05 -4.83
CA ASP A 439 14.60 -33.04 -4.93
C ASP A 439 14.13 -32.39 -6.25
N LYS A 440 14.30 -33.14 -7.35
CA LYS A 440 13.83 -32.76 -8.68
C LYS A 440 12.31 -32.58 -8.77
N ASP A 441 11.55 -33.19 -7.87
CA ASP A 441 10.08 -33.12 -7.86
C ASP A 441 9.62 -31.71 -7.43
N SER A 442 10.32 -31.07 -6.49
CA SER A 442 10.02 -29.70 -6.04
C SER A 442 10.21 -28.64 -7.14
N LEU A 443 11.26 -28.74 -7.96
CA LEU A 443 11.45 -27.85 -9.11
C LEU A 443 10.35 -28.06 -10.17
N GLN A 444 9.98 -29.31 -10.43
CA GLN A 444 8.91 -29.64 -11.37
C GLN A 444 7.55 -29.14 -10.87
N GLU A 445 7.31 -29.15 -9.55
CA GLU A 445 6.11 -28.61 -8.92
C GLU A 445 6.05 -27.07 -9.00
N LEU A 446 7.19 -26.38 -8.87
CA LEU A 446 7.30 -24.93 -9.03
C LEU A 446 7.15 -24.50 -10.49
N ALA A 447 7.76 -25.24 -11.41
CA ALA A 447 7.67 -25.02 -12.85
C ALA A 447 6.29 -25.40 -13.43
N ALA A 448 5.47 -26.14 -12.68
CA ALA A 448 4.09 -26.40 -13.07
C ALA A 448 3.31 -25.08 -13.08
N GLU A 449 2.79 -24.72 -14.25
CA GLU A 449 2.13 -23.44 -14.50
C GLU A 449 0.98 -23.22 -13.52
N GLN A 450 1.20 -22.36 -12.52
CA GLN A 450 0.19 -21.89 -11.58
C GLN A 450 0.21 -20.39 -11.61
N ARG A 451 -0.84 -19.83 -12.21
CA ARG A 451 -1.08 -18.40 -12.27
C ARG A 451 -1.51 -17.92 -10.89
N CYS A 452 -1.19 -16.68 -10.55
CA CYS A 452 -1.84 -16.02 -9.44
C CYS A 452 -3.37 -16.04 -9.61
N ILE A 453 -4.06 -15.82 -8.50
CA ILE A 453 -5.50 -15.61 -8.48
C ILE A 453 -5.74 -14.11 -8.42
N VAL A 454 -6.50 -13.59 -9.38
CA VAL A 454 -6.97 -12.21 -9.41
C VAL A 454 -8.48 -12.21 -9.19
N GLU A 455 -8.92 -11.46 -8.17
CA GLU A 455 -10.33 -11.27 -7.86
C GLU A 455 -10.68 -9.79 -8.02
N HIS A 456 -11.64 -9.48 -8.88
CA HIS A 456 -12.22 -8.13 -8.98
C HIS A 456 -13.22 -7.93 -7.84
N ILE A 457 -12.76 -7.31 -6.75
CA ILE A 457 -13.52 -7.19 -5.50
C ILE A 457 -14.60 -6.12 -5.58
N LEU A 458 -14.26 -4.98 -6.19
CA LEU A 458 -15.16 -3.83 -6.31
C LEU A 458 -14.97 -3.19 -7.68
N CYS A 459 -16.03 -3.15 -8.48
CA CYS A 459 -16.04 -2.43 -9.75
C CYS A 459 -16.77 -1.09 -9.59
N THR A 460 -16.04 0.01 -9.75
CA THR A 460 -16.58 1.38 -9.70
C THR A 460 -16.68 2.03 -11.08
N ARG A 461 -16.29 1.30 -12.13
CA ARG A 461 -16.43 1.70 -13.54
C ARG A 461 -16.72 0.48 -14.42
N PRO A 462 -17.98 0.04 -14.54
CA PRO A 462 -18.32 -1.16 -15.30
C PRO A 462 -17.99 -1.06 -16.79
N LEU A 463 -18.28 0.09 -17.41
CA LEU A 463 -18.02 0.36 -18.82
C LEU A 463 -17.04 1.52 -18.98
N THR A 464 -16.33 1.58 -20.10
CA THR A 464 -15.49 2.73 -20.45
C THR A 464 -16.28 4.05 -20.51
N SER A 465 -17.57 4.00 -20.85
CA SER A 465 -18.48 5.15 -20.85
C SER A 465 -19.07 5.50 -19.48
N SER A 466 -18.96 4.62 -18.48
CA SER A 466 -19.50 4.86 -17.14
C SER A 466 -18.74 5.97 -16.41
N VAL A 467 -19.47 6.78 -15.65
CA VAL A 467 -18.85 7.74 -14.71
C VAL A 467 -18.23 6.95 -13.55
N PRO A 468 -16.92 7.05 -13.31
CA PRO A 468 -16.28 6.29 -12.25
C PRO A 468 -16.67 6.82 -10.86
N ALA A 469 -16.80 5.90 -9.89
CA ALA A 469 -16.94 6.21 -8.47
C ALA A 469 -15.69 5.78 -7.65
N PRO A 470 -14.52 6.43 -7.86
CA PRO A 470 -13.23 5.94 -7.38
C PRO A 470 -13.19 5.63 -5.88
N VAL A 471 -12.35 4.68 -5.50
CA VAL A 471 -12.10 4.36 -4.10
C VAL A 471 -11.39 5.53 -3.40
N ARG A 472 -12.01 6.08 -2.36
CA ARG A 472 -11.52 7.19 -1.55
C ARG A 472 -10.89 6.73 -0.24
N GLY A 473 -11.29 5.57 0.27
CA GLY A 473 -10.71 4.94 1.46
C GLY A 473 -10.64 3.43 1.28
N PHE A 474 -9.52 2.83 1.67
CA PHE A 474 -9.33 1.39 1.65
C PHE A 474 -8.58 0.96 2.90
N TRP A 475 -9.05 -0.08 3.59
CA TRP A 475 -8.33 -0.65 4.72
C TRP A 475 -8.72 -2.12 4.95
N VAL A 476 -7.79 -2.92 5.49
CA VAL A 476 -8.08 -4.26 6.00
C VAL A 476 -8.13 -4.22 7.52
N VAL A 477 -9.33 -4.35 8.09
CA VAL A 477 -9.52 -4.50 9.54
C VAL A 477 -9.19 -5.94 9.89
N SER A 478 -8.29 -6.13 10.84
CA SER A 478 -8.03 -7.42 11.46
C SER A 478 -8.06 -7.27 12.97
N ASP A 479 -9.08 -7.86 13.59
CA ASP A 479 -9.17 -7.95 15.04
C ASP A 479 -9.77 -9.30 15.43
N LEU A 480 -9.30 -9.86 16.55
CA LEU A 480 -9.77 -11.17 17.04
C LEU A 480 -11.27 -11.22 17.34
N SER A 481 -11.90 -10.10 17.69
CA SER A 481 -13.35 -10.05 17.97
C SER A 481 -14.20 -9.66 16.76
N LEU A 482 -13.64 -8.87 15.85
CA LEU A 482 -14.36 -8.39 14.66
C LEU A 482 -14.16 -9.30 13.46
N GLY A 483 -13.13 -10.14 13.48
CA GLY A 483 -12.65 -10.90 12.33
C GLY A 483 -11.84 -10.05 11.37
N ALA A 484 -11.50 -10.65 10.22
CA ALA A 484 -10.82 -9.98 9.12
C ALA A 484 -11.86 -9.43 8.14
N THR A 485 -11.80 -8.14 7.80
CA THR A 485 -12.76 -7.51 6.88
C THR A 485 -12.10 -6.36 6.13
N MET A 486 -12.20 -6.43 4.81
CA MET A 486 -11.85 -5.34 3.92
C MET A 486 -12.94 -4.27 3.98
N VAL A 487 -12.52 -3.01 4.11
CA VAL A 487 -13.37 -1.82 4.13
C VAL A 487 -13.00 -0.97 2.91
N CYS A 488 -13.97 -0.77 2.03
CA CYS A 488 -13.86 0.10 0.87
C CYS A 488 -14.84 1.26 1.02
N ILE A 489 -14.37 2.48 0.76
CA ILE A 489 -15.19 3.69 0.81
C ILE A 489 -15.06 4.39 -0.53
N THR A 490 -16.16 4.57 -1.25
CA THR A 490 -16.19 5.22 -2.57
C THR A 490 -16.08 6.74 -2.47
N SER A 491 -15.92 7.42 -3.60
CA SER A 491 -15.92 8.89 -3.70
C SER A 491 -17.25 9.53 -3.27
N THR A 492 -18.34 8.76 -3.27
CA THR A 492 -19.67 9.15 -2.77
C THR A 492 -19.90 8.77 -1.30
N TYR A 493 -18.86 8.31 -0.60
CA TYR A 493 -18.90 7.82 0.77
C TYR A 493 -19.88 6.66 0.99
N GLU A 494 -20.05 5.80 -0.01
CA GLU A 494 -20.63 4.48 0.21
C GLU A 494 -19.58 3.58 0.84
N CYS A 495 -19.95 2.91 1.94
CA CYS A 495 -19.08 2.01 2.67
C CYS A 495 -19.45 0.56 2.34
N LEU A 496 -18.49 -0.16 1.78
CA LEU A 496 -18.60 -1.54 1.35
C LEU A 496 -17.67 -2.39 2.22
N LEU A 497 -18.18 -3.51 2.70
CA LEU A 497 -17.48 -4.40 3.62
C LEU A 497 -17.43 -5.80 3.03
N LEU A 498 -16.23 -6.37 2.95
CA LEU A 498 -16.03 -7.74 2.50
C LEU A 498 -15.26 -8.53 3.58
N PRO A 499 -15.89 -9.52 4.23
CA PRO A 499 -15.19 -10.43 5.13
C PRO A 499 -14.07 -11.18 4.38
N LEU A 500 -12.87 -11.19 4.93
CA LEU A 500 -11.74 -11.92 4.37
C LEU A 500 -11.58 -13.26 5.08
N LEU A 501 -11.46 -14.34 4.32
CA LEU A 501 -11.08 -15.63 4.89
C LEU A 501 -9.57 -15.65 5.16
N TYR A 502 -9.19 -16.23 6.31
CA TYR A 502 -7.80 -16.53 6.66
C TYR A 502 -7.30 -17.68 5.77
N GLY A 503 -6.57 -17.33 4.71
CA GLY A 503 -5.90 -18.28 3.82
C GLY A 503 -6.74 -18.66 2.58
N MET A 504 -6.19 -18.39 1.39
CA MET A 504 -6.75 -18.88 0.12
C MET A 504 -6.46 -20.37 -0.15
N LEU A 505 -5.79 -21.08 0.77
CA LEU A 505 -5.38 -22.47 0.59
C LEU A 505 -6.53 -23.51 0.69
N ASN A 506 -7.76 -23.09 0.98
CA ASN A 506 -8.94 -23.98 0.99
C ASN A 506 -9.90 -23.77 -0.21
N TYR A 507 -9.59 -22.88 -1.15
CA TYR A 507 -10.43 -22.64 -2.32
C TYR A 507 -10.10 -23.60 -3.48
N THR A 508 -10.38 -24.88 -3.31
CA THR A 508 -10.53 -25.82 -4.45
C THR A 508 -11.94 -26.43 -4.54
N ALA A 509 -12.88 -26.01 -3.70
CA ALA A 509 -14.26 -26.44 -3.82
C ALA A 509 -15.25 -25.33 -3.43
N ALA A 510 -15.97 -24.84 -4.45
CA ALA A 510 -17.27 -24.19 -4.38
C ALA A 510 -17.38 -22.89 -3.54
N THR A 511 -17.43 -21.75 -4.22
CA THR A 511 -18.51 -20.76 -4.09
C THR A 511 -18.34 -19.67 -5.14
N GLU A 512 -19.33 -19.54 -6.03
CA GLU A 512 -19.57 -18.30 -6.79
C GLU A 512 -19.92 -17.21 -5.77
N PHE A 513 -19.13 -16.13 -5.73
CA PHE A 513 -19.50 -14.93 -4.99
C PHE A 513 -20.11 -13.91 -5.95
N HIS A 514 -21.25 -13.36 -5.54
CA HIS A 514 -21.94 -12.31 -6.28
C HIS A 514 -21.10 -11.04 -6.31
N CYS A 515 -20.78 -10.58 -7.52
CA CYS A 515 -20.20 -9.27 -7.79
C CYS A 515 -21.10 -8.18 -7.20
N LEU A 516 -20.56 -7.31 -6.33
CA LEU A 516 -21.29 -6.14 -5.83
C LEU A 516 -21.26 -5.06 -6.91
N VAL A 517 -22.25 -5.07 -7.80
CA VAL A 517 -22.45 -4.00 -8.77
C VAL A 517 -23.23 -2.88 -8.09
N THR A 518 -22.57 -1.75 -7.82
CA THR A 518 -23.28 -0.51 -7.45
C THR A 518 -23.80 0.15 -8.73
N LEU A 519 -25.04 -0.12 -9.10
CA LEU A 519 -25.78 0.67 -10.07
C LEU A 519 -26.40 1.85 -9.33
N SER A 520 -25.82 3.04 -9.46
CA SER A 520 -26.51 4.29 -9.15
C SER A 520 -27.14 4.81 -10.45
N ASP A 521 -28.48 4.84 -10.49
CA ASP A 521 -29.25 5.57 -11.51
C ASP A 521 -28.97 7.08 -11.51
#